data_AF-A0A1A3NW86-F1
#
_entry.id   AF-A0A1A3NW86-F1
#
_cell.length_a   1.000
_cell.length_b   1.000
_cell.length_c   1.000
_cell.angle_alpha   90.00
_cell.angle_beta   90.00
_cell.angle_gamma   90.00
#
_symmetry.space_group_name_H-M   'P 1'
#
loop_
_entity.id
_entity.type
_entity.pdbx_description
1 polymer ?
#
loop_
_entity_poly.entity_id
_entity_poly.type
_entity_poly.pdbx_seq_one_letter_code
_entity_poly.pdbx_strand_id
1 'polypeptide(L)'
;MRLISDSGLWAQTSPLVAVLEVSGAVLSWIVDDPAGAAAGQVTFTDPDRADWLWRVVGRAGHLAVLSAAAMTDEPRDFDGFDITPGSLDPLHRLAIGQWLRRWWPASQRDGVTALDQALLDAEIALLTAGVDGFFTDDTLDSDVTELLSRHVAALTAHVRSNDPRVRDLVRAAAELADEVGVDGTGWAELSAAVQDSGLSLAEPTSYRDDYALAAGADPGPAAVSSIGRGVASINWGAVPPGVFDAAEDTVDWRVEAAGPSVVAVVRAAVIGPDPATDVPVRVQSGDVSGAAALDAGGRATVPLVDGQRRALTESVAWDHDWPATSVIVGADVTEPRAARERIRGWVRSRLDQPPPDAFLAEILAAESSY
;
A
#
# COMPACT_ATOMS: atom_id res chain seq x y z
N MET A 1 20.39 16.50 8.60
CA MET A 1 19.60 15.48 9.35
C MET A 1 18.48 16.20 10.09
N ARG A 2 17.19 15.89 9.90
CA ARG A 2 16.08 16.67 10.50
C ARG A 2 15.61 15.99 11.78
N LEU A 3 15.77 16.63 12.94
CA LEU A 3 15.03 16.24 14.13
C LEU A 3 13.71 16.99 14.11
N ILE A 4 12.59 16.30 13.93
CA ILE A 4 11.26 16.88 14.12
C ILE A 4 10.67 16.20 15.35
N SER A 5 10.70 16.91 16.47
CA SER A 5 9.79 16.66 17.57
C SER A 5 8.51 17.44 17.26
N ASP A 6 7.67 16.90 16.37
CA ASP A 6 6.27 17.30 16.34
C ASP A 6 5.52 16.26 17.16
N SER A 7 5.18 16.68 18.37
CA SER A 7 4.22 16.02 19.23
C SER A 7 2.91 15.85 18.47
N GLY A 8 2.71 14.71 17.80
CA GLY A 8 1.45 14.31 17.20
C GLY A 8 1.60 13.71 15.81
N LEU A 9 1.59 12.37 15.76
CA LEU A 9 1.17 11.53 14.63
C LEU A 9 1.69 11.96 13.25
N TRP A 10 2.68 11.20 12.76
CA TRP A 10 3.18 11.18 11.38
C TRP A 10 2.05 10.94 10.35
N ALA A 11 1.20 11.95 10.14
CA ALA A 11 -0.06 11.85 9.40
C ALA A 11 0.01 12.45 7.98
N GLN A 12 1.21 12.73 7.46
CA GLN A 12 1.38 12.94 6.02
C GLN A 12 1.97 11.69 5.38
N THR A 13 1.09 10.71 5.22
CA THR A 13 1.29 9.48 4.46
C THR A 13 1.33 9.80 2.96
N SER A 14 2.45 10.37 2.51
CA SER A 14 2.68 10.63 1.09
C SER A 14 3.22 9.38 0.40
N PRO A 15 2.68 8.98 -0.77
CA PRO A 15 3.23 7.87 -1.55
C PRO A 15 4.63 8.17 -2.11
N LEU A 16 5.16 9.40 -1.96
CA LEU A 16 6.53 9.75 -2.37
C LEU A 16 7.61 9.30 -1.38
N VAL A 17 7.23 8.91 -0.16
CA VAL A 17 8.18 8.68 0.93
C VAL A 17 8.02 7.26 1.46
N ALA A 18 9.13 6.50 1.47
CA ALA A 18 9.24 5.28 2.25
C ALA A 18 9.69 5.66 3.66
N VAL A 19 9.06 5.08 4.67
CA VAL A 19 9.31 5.35 6.08
C VAL A 19 9.54 4.01 6.80
N LEU A 20 10.46 4.01 7.75
CA LEU A 20 10.72 2.87 8.63
C LEU A 20 10.98 3.38 10.05
N GLU A 21 10.17 2.92 11.00
CA GLU A 21 10.45 3.10 12.42
C GLU A 21 11.50 2.08 12.87
N VAL A 22 12.49 2.52 13.65
CA VAL A 22 13.46 1.65 14.33
C VAL A 22 13.61 2.14 15.76
N SER A 23 14.36 1.42 16.61
CA SER A 23 14.52 1.83 18.01
C SER A 23 15.12 3.24 18.12
N GLY A 24 14.35 4.15 18.70
CA GLY A 24 14.75 5.53 18.95
C GLY A 24 14.76 6.47 17.73
N ALA A 25 14.34 6.02 16.55
CA ALA A 25 14.33 6.87 15.35
C ALA A 25 13.32 6.44 14.28
N VAL A 26 13.01 7.38 13.39
CA VAL A 26 12.29 7.14 12.14
C VAL A 26 13.21 7.48 10.99
N LEU A 27 13.40 6.54 10.07
CA LEU A 27 14.13 6.74 8.83
C LEU A 27 13.16 7.00 7.69
N SER A 28 13.54 7.87 6.77
CA SER A 28 12.73 8.18 5.58
C SER A 28 13.57 8.37 4.33
N TRP A 29 13.01 7.97 3.19
CA TRP A 29 13.61 8.09 1.86
C TRP A 29 12.57 8.54 0.85
N ILE A 30 12.97 9.37 -0.10
CA ILE A 30 12.18 9.59 -1.32
C ILE A 30 12.35 8.36 -2.20
N VAL A 31 11.25 7.69 -2.55
CA VAL A 31 11.31 6.32 -3.12
C VAL A 31 12.01 6.23 -4.47
N ASP A 32 11.98 7.30 -5.26
CA ASP A 32 12.61 7.38 -6.57
C ASP A 32 13.88 8.24 -6.57
N ASP A 33 14.49 8.48 -5.40
CA ASP A 33 15.78 9.17 -5.32
C ASP A 33 16.89 8.28 -5.93
N PRO A 34 17.65 8.77 -6.93
CA PRO A 34 18.73 8.00 -7.54
C PRO A 34 19.90 7.70 -6.59
N ALA A 35 20.05 8.45 -5.48
CA ALA A 35 21.04 8.15 -4.45
C ALA A 35 20.62 6.98 -3.53
N GLY A 36 19.36 6.51 -3.63
CA GLY A 36 18.86 5.32 -2.96
C GLY A 36 19.08 5.36 -1.44
N ALA A 37 19.65 4.29 -0.88
CA ALA A 37 19.89 4.15 0.55
C ALA A 37 20.71 5.31 1.16
N ALA A 38 21.63 5.91 0.39
CA ALA A 38 22.48 7.01 0.84
C ALA A 38 21.72 8.34 1.02
N ALA A 39 20.53 8.48 0.45
CA ALA A 39 19.67 9.66 0.60
C ALA A 39 18.86 9.66 1.92
N GLY A 40 19.06 8.64 2.77
CA GLY A 40 18.26 8.44 3.98
C GLY A 40 18.32 9.61 4.95
N GLN A 41 17.16 10.00 5.46
CA GLN A 41 17.03 10.96 6.55
C GLN A 41 16.66 10.23 7.83
N VAL A 42 17.46 10.41 8.88
CA VAL A 42 17.19 9.87 10.22
C VAL A 42 16.62 10.98 11.09
N THR A 43 15.44 10.73 11.67
CA THR A 43 14.81 11.58 12.67
C THR A 43 14.79 10.84 13.99
N PHE A 44 15.54 11.29 14.98
CA PHE A 44 15.53 10.64 16.30
C PHE A 44 14.29 11.04 17.09
N THR A 45 13.61 10.03 17.63
CA THR A 45 12.49 10.16 18.56
C THR A 45 12.97 9.98 20.00
N ASP A 46 13.97 9.12 20.20
CA ASP A 46 14.67 8.89 21.46
C ASP A 46 16.12 8.46 21.18
N PRO A 47 17.09 9.39 21.17
CA PRO A 47 18.48 9.08 20.87
C PRO A 47 19.12 8.05 21.80
N ASP A 48 18.65 7.93 23.06
CA ASP A 48 19.21 6.98 24.03
C ASP A 48 18.86 5.52 23.68
N ARG A 49 17.76 5.31 22.93
CA ARG A 49 17.34 3.99 22.43
C ARG A 49 17.97 3.62 21.08
N ALA A 50 18.62 4.56 20.41
CA ALA A 50 19.25 4.33 19.11
C ALA A 50 20.67 3.73 19.23
N ASP A 51 20.84 2.64 19.98
CA ASP A 51 22.17 1.99 20.14
C ASP A 51 22.72 1.50 18.80
N TRP A 52 21.86 1.06 17.86
CA TRP A 52 22.27 0.66 16.52
C TRP A 52 23.05 1.75 15.74
N LEU A 53 22.90 3.03 16.11
CA LEU A 53 23.48 4.16 15.42
C LEU A 53 25.02 4.09 15.30
N TRP A 54 25.71 3.47 16.26
CA TRP A 54 27.17 3.31 16.18
C TRP A 54 27.60 2.48 14.96
N ARG A 55 26.73 1.60 14.44
CA ARG A 55 26.99 0.81 13.21
C ARG A 55 26.94 1.67 11.95
N VAL A 56 26.21 2.80 12.00
CA VAL A 56 25.98 3.70 10.87
C VAL A 56 26.99 4.84 10.86
N VAL A 57 27.13 5.57 11.96
CA VAL A 57 28.02 6.77 12.03
C VAL A 57 29.30 6.54 12.82
N GLY A 58 29.58 5.30 13.22
CA GLY A 58 30.69 4.95 14.09
C GLY A 58 30.50 5.42 15.54
N ARG A 59 31.40 4.98 16.43
CA ARG A 59 31.37 5.34 17.86
C ARG A 59 31.45 6.84 18.10
N ALA A 60 32.31 7.54 17.37
CA ALA A 60 32.51 8.98 17.54
C ALA A 60 31.26 9.77 17.13
N GLY A 61 30.62 9.42 16.01
CA GLY A 61 29.37 10.03 15.57
C GLY A 61 28.23 9.78 16.55
N HIS A 62 28.08 8.53 17.03
CA HIS A 62 27.05 8.19 18.02
C HIS A 62 27.20 8.99 19.32
N LEU A 63 28.41 9.09 19.87
CA LEU A 63 28.66 9.91 21.08
C LEU A 63 28.39 11.40 20.85
N ALA A 64 28.68 11.91 19.65
CA ALA A 64 28.40 13.31 19.30
C ALA A 64 26.89 13.57 19.25
N VAL A 65 26.09 12.64 18.70
CA VAL A 65 24.62 12.73 18.70
C VAL A 65 24.06 12.70 20.11
N LEU A 66 24.47 11.75 20.96
CA LEU A 66 24.03 11.68 22.36
C LEU A 66 24.40 12.93 23.15
N SER A 67 25.64 13.41 22.99
CA SER A 67 26.11 14.63 23.66
C SER A 67 25.29 15.84 23.27
N ALA A 68 24.94 15.97 21.98
CA ALA A 68 24.16 17.09 21.50
C ALA A 68 22.69 17.03 21.94
N ALA A 69 22.09 15.82 21.95
CA ALA A 69 20.74 15.61 22.47
C ALA A 69 20.64 15.96 23.97
N ALA A 70 21.67 15.65 24.77
CA ALA A 70 21.69 15.99 26.19
C ALA A 70 21.78 17.51 26.48
N MET A 71 22.20 18.33 25.50
CA MET A 71 22.38 19.78 25.71
C MET A 71 21.09 20.58 25.56
N THR A 72 20.07 20.06 24.86
CA THR A 72 18.81 20.78 24.64
C THR A 72 17.73 19.82 24.15
N ASP A 73 16.50 20.11 24.54
CA ASP A 73 15.30 19.40 24.07
C ASP A 73 14.74 20.01 22.77
N GLU A 74 15.40 21.05 22.22
CA GLU A 74 14.98 21.68 20.97
C GLU A 74 15.43 20.87 19.75
N PRO A 75 14.58 20.73 18.72
CA PRO A 75 14.96 20.03 17.50
C PRO A 75 16.13 20.72 16.79
N ARG A 76 17.13 19.95 16.36
CA ARG A 76 18.32 20.45 15.68
C ARG A 76 18.70 19.63 14.47
N ASP A 77 19.25 20.34 13.48
CA ASP A 77 19.85 19.70 12.32
C ASP A 77 21.32 19.38 12.59
N PHE A 78 21.70 18.17 12.19
CA PHE A 78 23.09 17.75 12.22
C PHE A 78 23.58 17.38 10.83
N ASP A 79 24.76 17.89 10.50
CA ASP A 79 25.47 17.62 9.25
C ASP A 79 26.91 17.22 9.56
N GLY A 80 27.58 16.58 8.58
CA GLY A 80 29.00 16.25 8.69
C GLY A 80 29.32 14.96 9.46
N PHE A 81 28.35 14.07 9.64
CA PHE A 81 28.62 12.70 10.06
C PHE A 81 28.95 11.82 8.86
N ASP A 82 30.06 11.10 8.95
CA ASP A 82 30.41 10.09 7.97
C ASP A 82 29.53 8.84 8.18
N ILE A 83 28.60 8.61 7.25
CA ILE A 83 27.82 7.38 7.21
C ILE A 83 28.67 6.27 6.61
N THR A 84 28.74 5.14 7.30
CA THR A 84 29.42 3.94 6.83
C THR A 84 28.74 3.47 5.54
N PRO A 85 29.47 3.37 4.42
CA PRO A 85 28.87 2.97 3.15
C PRO A 85 28.15 1.62 3.25
N GLY A 86 26.92 1.57 2.74
CA GLY A 86 26.08 0.36 2.75
C GLY A 86 25.38 0.05 4.08
N SER A 87 25.64 0.81 5.16
CA SER A 87 25.05 0.50 6.47
C SER A 87 23.52 0.70 6.51
N LEU A 88 22.98 1.49 5.59
CA LEU A 88 21.54 1.75 5.48
C LEU A 88 20.86 0.89 4.42
N ASP A 89 21.59 0.11 3.62
CA ASP A 89 21.01 -0.65 2.51
C ASP A 89 19.93 -1.65 2.97
N PRO A 90 20.12 -2.42 4.06
CA PRO A 90 19.09 -3.33 4.56
C PRO A 90 17.83 -2.59 5.06
N LEU A 91 18.01 -1.45 5.73
CA LEU A 91 16.90 -0.63 6.24
C LEU A 91 16.14 0.05 5.11
N HIS A 92 16.86 0.55 4.11
CA HIS A 92 16.27 1.12 2.90
C HIS A 92 15.43 0.09 2.16
N ARG A 93 15.97 -1.13 1.94
CA ARG A 93 15.21 -2.21 1.29
C ARG A 93 13.96 -2.56 2.09
N LEU A 94 14.05 -2.66 3.42
CA LEU A 94 12.89 -2.91 4.28
C LEU A 94 11.84 -1.78 4.18
N ALA A 95 12.27 -0.52 4.19
CA ALA A 95 11.39 0.64 4.03
C ALA A 95 10.67 0.63 2.66
N ILE A 96 11.38 0.26 1.59
CA ILE A 96 10.78 0.07 0.27
C ILE A 96 9.77 -1.08 0.30
N GLY A 97 10.06 -2.19 0.98
CA GLY A 97 9.10 -3.29 1.16
C GLY A 97 7.80 -2.84 1.84
N GLN A 98 7.89 -2.12 2.96
CA GLN A 98 6.72 -1.56 3.64
C GLN A 98 5.96 -0.57 2.74
N TRP A 99 6.70 0.22 1.95
CA TRP A 99 6.10 1.10 0.96
C TRP A 99 5.35 0.31 -0.13
N LEU A 100 5.91 -0.79 -0.65
CA LEU A 100 5.26 -1.64 -1.66
C LEU A 100 3.94 -2.21 -1.14
N ARG A 101 3.91 -2.70 0.10
CA ARG A 101 2.66 -3.19 0.74
C ARG A 101 1.57 -2.13 0.78
N ARG A 102 1.95 -0.87 1.00
CA ARG A 102 1.00 0.22 1.27
C ARG A 102 0.61 1.02 0.03
N TRP A 103 1.52 1.18 -0.93
CA TRP A 103 1.40 2.20 -1.97
C TRP A 103 1.55 1.66 -3.39
N TRP A 104 1.77 0.35 -3.57
CA TRP A 104 1.91 -0.22 -4.90
C TRP A 104 0.68 0.10 -5.79
N PRO A 105 0.86 0.84 -6.90
CA PRO A 105 -0.24 1.39 -7.67
C PRO A 105 -0.74 0.38 -8.72
N ALA A 106 -1.22 -0.78 -8.26
CA ALA A 106 -1.80 -1.80 -9.13
C ALA A 106 -2.93 -1.19 -10.00
N SER A 107 -2.89 -1.47 -11.29
CA SER A 107 -3.85 -0.90 -12.23
C SER A 107 -3.96 -1.73 -13.50
N GLN A 108 -5.18 -2.12 -13.84
CA GLN A 108 -5.47 -2.77 -15.12
C GLN A 108 -5.37 -1.77 -16.28
N ARG A 109 -5.82 -0.53 -16.04
CA ARG A 109 -5.80 0.54 -17.04
C ARG A 109 -4.38 0.93 -17.43
N ASP A 110 -3.50 1.00 -16.44
CA ASP A 110 -2.14 1.48 -16.59
C ASP A 110 -1.12 0.35 -16.83
N GLY A 111 -1.57 -0.91 -16.86
CA GLY A 111 -0.75 -2.10 -17.09
C GLY A 111 0.21 -2.42 -15.94
N VAL A 112 -0.15 -2.06 -14.71
CA VAL A 112 0.65 -2.32 -13.50
C VAL A 112 0.08 -3.53 -12.78
N THR A 113 0.76 -4.66 -12.92
CA THR A 113 0.37 -5.93 -12.27
C THR A 113 0.39 -5.81 -10.75
N ALA A 114 -0.59 -6.39 -10.07
CA ALA A 114 -0.65 -6.43 -8.61
C ALA A 114 0.46 -7.34 -8.05
N LEU A 115 1.04 -6.95 -6.92
CA LEU A 115 2.03 -7.78 -6.22
C LEU A 115 1.33 -8.86 -5.41
N ASP A 116 1.91 -10.07 -5.44
CA ASP A 116 1.53 -11.15 -4.54
C ASP A 116 1.87 -10.77 -3.09
N GLN A 117 0.84 -10.44 -2.32
CA GLN A 117 0.99 -9.93 -0.95
C GLN A 117 1.58 -10.98 -0.01
N ALA A 118 1.29 -12.27 -0.21
CA ALA A 118 1.82 -13.31 0.66
C ALA A 118 3.34 -13.46 0.47
N LEU A 119 3.82 -13.40 -0.77
CA LEU A 119 5.26 -13.44 -1.06
C LEU A 119 5.96 -12.16 -0.64
N LEU A 120 5.35 -10.99 -0.86
CA LEU A 120 5.89 -9.71 -0.41
C LEU A 120 6.05 -9.67 1.12
N ASP A 121 5.02 -10.08 1.85
CA ASP A 121 5.02 -10.07 3.32
C ASP A 121 6.00 -11.09 3.91
N ALA A 122 6.15 -12.25 3.27
CA ALA A 122 7.15 -13.24 3.64
C ALA A 122 8.59 -12.71 3.47
N GLU A 123 8.87 -12.01 2.38
CA GLU A 123 10.19 -11.41 2.16
C GLU A 123 10.46 -10.25 3.13
N ILE A 124 9.46 -9.42 3.42
CA ILE A 124 9.56 -8.35 4.43
C ILE A 124 9.82 -8.94 5.81
N ALA A 125 9.11 -9.99 6.20
CA ALA A 125 9.34 -10.70 7.47
C ALA A 125 10.80 -11.18 7.61
N LEU A 126 11.36 -11.77 6.54
CA LEU A 126 12.76 -12.20 6.52
C LEU A 126 13.75 -11.02 6.60
N LEU A 127 13.45 -9.90 5.92
CA LEU A 127 14.26 -8.69 6.01
C LEU A 127 14.22 -8.07 7.41
N THR A 128 13.05 -8.02 8.04
CA THR A 128 12.87 -7.56 9.42
C THR A 128 13.69 -8.41 10.38
N ALA A 129 13.60 -9.74 10.29
CA ALA A 129 14.41 -10.66 11.10
C ALA A 129 15.93 -10.46 10.86
N GLY A 130 16.33 -10.22 9.61
CA GLY A 130 17.73 -9.94 9.25
C GLY A 130 18.30 -8.64 9.82
N VAL A 131 17.43 -7.70 10.21
CA VAL A 131 17.82 -6.41 10.81
C VAL A 131 17.29 -6.25 12.25
N ASP A 132 16.95 -7.34 12.93
CA ASP A 132 16.47 -7.36 14.33
C ASP A 132 17.35 -6.53 15.28
N GLY A 133 18.66 -6.50 15.04
CA GLY A 133 19.58 -5.67 15.80
C GLY A 133 19.41 -4.14 15.68
N PHE A 134 18.43 -3.64 14.92
CA PHE A 134 17.98 -2.24 14.85
C PHE A 134 16.66 -2.00 15.61
N PHE A 135 15.97 -3.08 16.01
CA PHE A 135 14.71 -3.12 16.72
C PHE A 135 14.94 -3.64 18.15
N THR A 136 15.60 -2.87 19.00
CA THR A 136 15.80 -3.22 20.42
C THR A 136 14.52 -3.17 21.25
N ASP A 137 13.40 -2.78 20.64
CA ASP A 137 12.10 -2.60 21.26
C ASP A 137 10.98 -2.94 20.27
N ASP A 138 9.77 -3.18 20.77
CA ASP A 138 8.57 -3.32 19.93
C ASP A 138 8.29 -1.98 19.22
N THR A 139 8.42 -1.99 17.89
CA THR A 139 8.11 -0.87 16.99
C THR A 139 6.95 -1.23 16.08
N LEU A 140 6.36 -0.26 15.37
CA LEU A 140 5.26 -0.53 14.43
C LEU A 140 5.67 -1.51 13.32
N ASP A 141 6.93 -1.45 12.88
CA ASP A 141 7.43 -2.18 11.71
C ASP A 141 8.15 -3.51 12.05
N SER A 142 8.23 -3.88 13.35
CA SER A 142 8.97 -5.06 13.81
C SER A 142 8.12 -6.33 14.01
N ASP A 143 6.79 -6.27 13.88
CA ASP A 143 5.92 -7.43 14.16
C ASP A 143 5.89 -8.45 13.01
N VAL A 144 6.87 -9.35 13.02
CA VAL A 144 7.01 -10.48 12.08
C VAL A 144 5.83 -11.46 12.20
N THR A 145 5.32 -11.68 13.40
CA THR A 145 4.25 -12.66 13.65
C THR A 145 2.94 -12.20 13.02
N GLU A 146 2.60 -10.92 13.16
CA GLU A 146 1.43 -10.33 12.54
C GLU A 146 1.52 -10.38 11.00
N LEU A 147 2.70 -10.11 10.43
CA LEU A 147 2.94 -10.19 8.99
C LEU A 147 2.65 -11.60 8.44
N LEU A 148 3.23 -12.63 9.06
CA LEU A 148 3.14 -13.99 8.55
C LEU A 148 1.76 -14.61 8.79
N SER A 149 1.19 -14.43 9.99
CA SER A 149 -0.02 -15.15 10.45
C SER A 149 -1.20 -15.10 9.48
N ARG A 150 -1.32 -14.04 8.68
CA ARG A 150 -2.42 -13.79 7.75
C ARG A 150 -2.33 -14.60 6.45
N HIS A 151 -1.15 -15.14 6.13
CA HIS A 151 -0.83 -15.64 4.79
C HIS A 151 -0.63 -17.14 4.69
N VAL A 152 -0.83 -17.91 5.77
CA VAL A 152 -0.56 -19.36 5.79
C VAL A 152 -1.23 -20.13 4.64
N ALA A 153 -2.49 -19.80 4.31
CA ALA A 153 -3.22 -20.44 3.23
C ALA A 153 -2.63 -20.12 1.85
N ALA A 154 -2.24 -18.87 1.61
CA ALA A 154 -1.63 -18.43 0.37
C ALA A 154 -0.22 -19.02 0.21
N LEU A 155 0.62 -18.97 1.25
CA LEU A 155 1.94 -19.59 1.26
C LEU A 155 1.88 -21.10 1.03
N THR A 156 0.88 -21.79 1.60
CA THR A 156 0.64 -23.22 1.35
C THR A 156 0.34 -23.51 -0.12
N ALA A 157 -0.43 -22.65 -0.79
CA ALA A 157 -0.68 -22.79 -2.22
C ALA A 157 0.62 -22.67 -3.04
N HIS A 158 1.56 -21.81 -2.61
CA HIS A 158 2.85 -21.60 -3.28
C HIS A 158 3.87 -22.72 -3.09
N VAL A 159 3.69 -23.64 -2.12
CA VAL A 159 4.58 -24.82 -1.96
C VAL A 159 4.67 -25.65 -3.24
N ARG A 160 3.58 -25.68 -4.02
CA ARG A 160 3.49 -26.41 -5.29
C ARG A 160 3.94 -25.60 -6.51
N SER A 161 4.49 -24.41 -6.31
CA SER A 161 5.00 -23.58 -7.40
C SER A 161 6.15 -24.29 -8.13
N ASN A 162 6.15 -24.23 -9.46
CA ASN A 162 7.26 -24.70 -10.27
C ASN A 162 8.48 -23.76 -10.20
N ASP A 163 8.31 -22.54 -9.67
CA ASP A 163 9.41 -21.59 -9.50
C ASP A 163 10.24 -21.93 -8.24
N PRO A 164 11.53 -22.25 -8.36
CA PRO A 164 12.39 -22.52 -7.20
C PRO A 164 12.52 -21.31 -6.27
N ARG A 165 12.52 -20.08 -6.79
CA ARG A 165 12.64 -18.85 -5.98
C ARG A 165 11.48 -18.72 -5.00
N VAL A 166 10.27 -19.01 -5.48
CA VAL A 166 9.05 -19.01 -4.65
C VAL A 166 9.12 -20.09 -3.58
N ARG A 167 9.53 -21.31 -3.94
CA ARG A 167 9.64 -22.41 -2.96
C ARG A 167 10.70 -22.15 -1.89
N ASP A 168 11.82 -21.56 -2.27
CA ASP A 168 12.89 -21.21 -1.32
C ASP A 168 12.45 -20.08 -0.37
N LEU A 169 11.71 -19.08 -0.87
CA LEU A 169 11.13 -18.04 -0.03
C LEU A 169 10.10 -18.59 0.96
N VAL A 170 9.17 -19.43 0.49
CA VAL A 170 8.16 -20.07 1.36
C VAL A 170 8.83 -20.94 2.42
N ARG A 171 9.94 -21.62 2.08
CA ARG A 171 10.71 -22.40 3.05
C ARG A 171 11.33 -21.52 4.12
N ALA A 172 12.02 -20.46 3.73
CA ALA A 172 12.63 -19.53 4.66
C ALA A 172 11.57 -18.88 5.57
N ALA A 173 10.40 -18.55 5.04
CA ALA A 173 9.29 -18.00 5.82
C ALA A 173 8.72 -19.02 6.84
N ALA A 174 8.61 -20.29 6.47
CA ALA A 174 8.18 -21.34 7.40
C ALA A 174 9.22 -21.59 8.51
N GLU A 175 10.50 -21.60 8.17
CA GLU A 175 11.59 -21.70 9.16
C GLU A 175 11.58 -20.51 10.13
N LEU A 176 11.41 -19.29 9.62
CA LEU A 176 11.28 -18.10 10.45
C LEU A 176 10.03 -18.16 11.34
N ALA A 177 8.90 -18.63 10.82
CA ALA A 177 7.66 -18.78 11.58
C ALA A 177 7.83 -19.75 12.75
N ASP A 178 8.54 -20.87 12.55
CA ASP A 178 8.87 -21.82 13.60
C ASP A 178 9.82 -21.21 14.65
N GLU A 179 10.78 -20.36 14.24
CA GLU A 179 11.72 -19.68 15.14
C GLU A 179 11.03 -18.64 16.05
N VAL A 180 10.17 -17.81 15.48
CA VAL A 180 9.48 -16.73 16.23
C VAL A 180 8.21 -17.21 16.93
N GLY A 181 7.80 -18.47 16.73
CA GLY A 181 6.65 -19.08 17.39
C GLY A 181 5.31 -18.57 16.86
N VAL A 182 5.16 -18.46 15.53
CA VAL A 182 3.88 -18.08 14.93
C VAL A 182 2.85 -19.19 15.16
N ASP A 183 1.97 -18.97 16.13
CA ASP A 183 0.88 -19.89 16.44
C ASP A 183 -0.31 -19.68 15.48
N GLY A 184 -0.82 -20.74 14.86
CA GLY A 184 -1.99 -20.67 13.99
C GLY A 184 -2.35 -21.97 13.31
N THR A 185 -3.62 -22.12 12.90
CA THR A 185 -4.07 -23.29 12.13
C THR A 185 -3.43 -23.28 10.75
N GLY A 186 -2.66 -24.33 10.42
CA GLY A 186 -2.07 -24.54 9.10
C GLY A 186 -0.54 -24.37 9.03
N TRP A 187 0.10 -23.72 10.01
CA TRP A 187 1.56 -23.53 9.99
C TRP A 187 2.33 -24.84 10.14
N ALA A 188 1.89 -25.72 11.04
CA ALA A 188 2.48 -27.06 11.17
C ALA A 188 2.35 -27.90 9.87
N GLU A 189 1.25 -27.73 9.13
CA GLU A 189 1.04 -28.39 7.84
C GLU A 189 1.95 -27.81 6.76
N LEU A 190 2.12 -26.48 6.74
CA LEU A 190 3.04 -25.79 5.85
C LEU A 190 4.49 -26.22 6.08
N SER A 191 4.96 -26.19 7.34
CA SER A 191 6.32 -26.61 7.70
C SER A 191 6.57 -28.07 7.29
N ALA A 192 5.61 -28.97 7.52
CA ALA A 192 5.69 -30.35 7.06
C ALA A 192 5.74 -30.46 5.52
N ALA A 193 4.89 -29.72 4.81
CA ALA A 193 4.82 -29.75 3.35
C ALA A 193 6.10 -29.25 2.66
N VAL A 194 6.77 -28.27 3.26
CA VAL A 194 8.04 -27.74 2.76
C VAL A 194 9.21 -28.71 3.02
N GLN A 195 9.20 -29.40 4.17
CA GLN A 195 10.23 -30.37 4.55
C GLN A 195 10.13 -31.68 3.75
N ASP A 196 8.92 -32.09 3.36
CA ASP A 196 8.68 -33.30 2.57
C ASP A 196 8.99 -33.10 1.08
N SER A 197 10.26 -32.85 0.76
CA SER A 197 10.78 -32.74 -0.61
C SER A 197 10.83 -34.09 -1.36
N GLY A 198 10.11 -35.12 -0.89
CA GLY A 198 10.17 -36.52 -1.37
C GLY A 198 8.88 -37.08 -1.99
N LEU A 199 7.74 -36.38 -1.95
CA LEU A 199 6.52 -36.88 -2.58
C LEU A 199 6.54 -36.66 -4.11
N SER A 200 6.96 -37.72 -4.79
CA SER A 200 6.77 -37.94 -6.23
C SER A 200 5.32 -37.70 -6.65
N LEU A 201 5.14 -36.63 -7.44
CA LEU A 201 4.15 -36.42 -8.51
C LEU A 201 3.02 -37.46 -8.60
N ALA A 202 1.90 -37.18 -7.92
CA ALA A 202 0.61 -37.58 -8.45
C ALA A 202 0.16 -36.46 -9.40
N GLU A 203 0.00 -36.79 -10.68
CA GLU A 203 -0.63 -35.88 -11.66
C GLU A 203 -1.93 -35.34 -11.07
N PRO A 204 -2.20 -34.03 -11.19
CA PRO A 204 -3.52 -33.53 -10.83
C PRO A 204 -4.54 -34.21 -11.74
N THR A 205 -5.52 -34.89 -11.14
CA THR A 205 -6.82 -35.07 -11.78
C THR A 205 -7.29 -33.68 -12.16
N SER A 206 -7.30 -33.38 -13.45
CA SER A 206 -7.75 -32.10 -14.00
C SER A 206 -9.20 -31.87 -13.58
N TYR A 207 -9.41 -31.18 -12.47
CA TYR A 207 -10.67 -30.53 -12.17
C TYR A 207 -10.63 -29.17 -12.87
N ARG A 208 -10.78 -29.23 -14.19
CA ARG A 208 -11.20 -28.09 -14.99
C ARG A 208 -12.69 -27.96 -14.73
N ASP A 209 -13.05 -27.11 -13.78
CA ASP A 209 -14.39 -26.56 -13.74
C ASP A 209 -14.30 -25.04 -13.56
N ASP A 210 -15.08 -24.39 -14.42
CA ASP A 210 -15.57 -23.00 -14.30
C ASP A 210 -14.67 -21.85 -14.77
N TYR A 211 -14.19 -21.94 -16.02
CA TYR A 211 -14.06 -20.71 -16.83
C TYR A 211 -15.46 -20.24 -17.22
N ALA A 212 -16.12 -19.48 -16.35
CA ALA A 212 -17.21 -18.61 -16.76
C ALA A 212 -16.61 -17.45 -17.56
N LEU A 213 -16.51 -17.63 -18.87
CA LEU A 213 -16.21 -16.59 -19.83
C LEU A 213 -17.38 -15.58 -19.81
N ALA A 214 -17.34 -14.61 -18.90
CA ALA A 214 -18.27 -13.49 -18.87
C ALA A 214 -17.88 -12.50 -20.00
N ALA A 215 -18.07 -12.91 -21.24
CA ALA A 215 -18.18 -11.99 -22.37
C ALA A 215 -19.56 -11.34 -22.30
N GLY A 216 -19.66 -10.31 -21.47
CA GLY A 216 -20.85 -9.49 -21.33
C GLY A 216 -20.44 -8.12 -20.85
N ALA A 217 -20.10 -7.24 -21.78
CA ALA A 217 -20.33 -5.83 -21.55
C ALA A 217 -21.83 -5.70 -21.33
N ASP A 218 -22.26 -5.71 -20.07
CA ASP A 218 -23.63 -5.37 -19.71
C ASP A 218 -23.82 -3.93 -20.20
N PRO A 219 -24.62 -3.70 -21.26
CA PRO A 219 -25.06 -2.35 -21.54
C PRO A 219 -26.01 -2.07 -20.38
N GLY A 220 -25.50 -1.35 -19.38
CA GLY A 220 -26.29 -0.96 -18.22
C GLY A 220 -27.68 -0.48 -18.64
N PRO A 221 -28.69 -0.67 -17.80
CA PRO A 221 -30.09 -0.43 -18.15
C PRO A 221 -30.24 0.90 -18.88
N ALA A 222 -30.94 0.84 -20.02
CA ALA A 222 -31.15 1.91 -21.00
C ALA A 222 -30.96 3.29 -20.40
N ALA A 223 -29.98 4.04 -20.92
CA ALA A 223 -29.53 5.35 -20.45
C ALA A 223 -30.70 6.18 -19.92
N VAL A 224 -30.90 6.12 -18.60
CA VAL A 224 -31.63 7.16 -17.88
C VAL A 224 -30.89 8.44 -18.25
N SER A 225 -31.62 9.45 -18.73
CA SER A 225 -31.01 10.72 -19.14
C SER A 225 -30.15 11.26 -18.00
N SER A 226 -28.83 11.13 -18.12
CA SER A 226 -27.91 11.59 -17.08
C SER A 226 -27.92 13.12 -17.08
N ILE A 227 -28.27 13.70 -15.93
CA ILE A 227 -28.35 15.15 -15.73
C ILE A 227 -26.94 15.75 -15.76
N GLY A 228 -25.99 15.05 -15.16
CA GLY A 228 -24.58 15.39 -15.14
C GLY A 228 -23.72 14.14 -15.11
N ARG A 229 -22.47 14.25 -15.54
CA ARG A 229 -21.48 13.17 -15.45
C ARG A 229 -20.07 13.72 -15.39
N GLY A 230 -19.16 12.92 -14.87
CA GLY A 230 -17.73 13.19 -14.92
C GLY A 230 -16.93 12.03 -14.38
N VAL A 231 -15.64 12.28 -14.21
CA VAL A 231 -14.68 11.35 -13.64
C VAL A 231 -13.94 12.01 -12.49
N ALA A 232 -13.45 11.20 -11.57
CA ALA A 232 -12.55 11.58 -10.49
C ALA A 232 -11.47 10.50 -10.35
N SER A 233 -10.42 10.82 -9.60
CA SER A 233 -9.32 9.91 -9.31
C SER A 233 -9.32 9.56 -7.83
N ILE A 234 -8.88 8.35 -7.51
CA ILE A 234 -8.73 7.91 -6.12
C ILE A 234 -7.44 8.49 -5.57
N ASN A 235 -7.52 9.13 -4.39
CA ASN A 235 -6.34 9.45 -3.61
C ASN A 235 -5.94 8.17 -2.88
N TRP A 236 -4.73 7.67 -3.12
CA TRP A 236 -4.30 6.37 -2.57
C TRP A 236 -4.28 6.40 -1.06
N GLY A 237 -3.89 7.53 -0.47
CA GLY A 237 -3.89 7.72 0.99
C GLY A 237 -5.29 7.74 1.63
N ALA A 238 -6.35 7.83 0.83
CA ALA A 238 -7.73 7.90 1.30
C ALA A 238 -8.37 6.52 1.51
N VAL A 239 -7.82 5.47 0.90
CA VAL A 239 -8.45 4.15 0.76
C VAL A 239 -7.55 3.02 1.27
N PRO A 240 -8.10 1.84 1.58
CA PRO A 240 -7.28 0.67 1.88
C PRO A 240 -6.38 0.30 0.68
N PRO A 241 -5.14 -0.15 0.92
CA PRO A 241 -4.21 -0.55 -0.12
C PRO A 241 -4.75 -1.76 -0.90
N GLY A 242 -4.43 -1.83 -2.20
CA GLY A 242 -4.75 -2.99 -3.03
C GLY A 242 -6.22 -3.15 -3.45
N VAL A 243 -7.17 -2.40 -2.89
CA VAL A 243 -8.60 -2.55 -3.20
C VAL A 243 -8.97 -1.95 -4.56
N PHE A 244 -8.51 -0.74 -4.85
CA PHE A 244 -8.94 0.03 -6.03
C PHE A 244 -7.88 0.13 -7.11
N ASP A 245 -8.31 0.32 -8.36
CA ASP A 245 -7.40 0.62 -9.48
C ASP A 245 -6.77 2.02 -9.29
N ALA A 246 -5.43 2.05 -9.23
CA ALA A 246 -4.64 3.21 -8.89
C ALA A 246 -4.38 4.20 -10.07
N ALA A 247 -4.90 3.92 -11.27
CA ALA A 247 -4.83 4.86 -12.38
C ALA A 247 -5.62 6.16 -12.09
N GLU A 248 -5.37 7.19 -12.89
CA GLU A 248 -6.23 8.38 -12.86
C GLU A 248 -7.58 8.09 -13.53
N ASP A 249 -8.57 8.87 -13.11
CA ASP A 249 -9.89 8.91 -13.72
C ASP A 249 -10.60 7.54 -13.68
N THR A 250 -10.44 6.84 -12.55
CA THR A 250 -10.99 5.50 -12.25
C THR A 250 -12.29 5.52 -11.43
N VAL A 251 -12.78 6.71 -11.09
CA VAL A 251 -14.08 6.93 -10.45
C VAL A 251 -15.00 7.60 -11.44
N ASP A 252 -15.96 6.86 -11.98
CA ASP A 252 -17.04 7.43 -12.77
C ASP A 252 -18.16 7.93 -11.84
N TRP A 253 -18.71 9.09 -12.12
CA TRP A 253 -19.91 9.57 -11.43
C TRP A 253 -20.93 10.11 -12.42
N ARG A 254 -22.20 9.90 -12.10
CA ARG A 254 -23.34 10.39 -12.88
C ARG A 254 -24.44 10.86 -11.94
N VAL A 255 -25.17 11.89 -12.34
CA VAL A 255 -26.34 12.38 -11.64
C VAL A 255 -27.58 11.93 -12.41
N GLU A 256 -28.48 11.27 -11.71
CA GLU A 256 -29.65 10.62 -12.28
C GLU A 256 -30.89 10.93 -11.44
N ALA A 257 -32.04 11.05 -12.11
CA ALA A 257 -33.32 11.12 -11.43
C ALA A 257 -33.71 9.73 -10.89
N ALA A 258 -34.06 9.66 -9.61
CA ALA A 258 -34.53 8.46 -8.92
C ALA A 258 -35.92 8.73 -8.33
N GLY A 259 -36.94 8.67 -9.17
CA GLY A 259 -38.31 9.02 -8.78
C GLY A 259 -38.44 10.53 -8.50
N PRO A 260 -38.93 10.95 -7.32
CA PRO A 260 -39.05 12.38 -6.97
C PRO A 260 -37.72 13.01 -6.52
N SER A 261 -36.66 12.22 -6.35
CA SER A 261 -35.37 12.66 -5.83
C SER A 261 -34.28 12.55 -6.89
N VAL A 262 -33.18 13.26 -6.69
CA VAL A 262 -31.98 13.14 -7.53
C VAL A 262 -30.86 12.49 -6.74
N VAL A 263 -30.14 11.58 -7.37
CA VAL A 263 -29.01 10.83 -6.78
C VAL A 263 -27.77 10.97 -7.65
N ALA A 264 -26.59 10.90 -7.04
CA ALA A 264 -25.35 10.65 -7.74
C ALA A 264 -24.99 9.17 -7.64
N VAL A 265 -24.85 8.50 -8.78
CA VAL A 265 -24.31 7.15 -8.87
C VAL A 265 -22.82 7.26 -9.07
N VAL A 266 -22.04 6.75 -8.11
CA VAL A 266 -20.58 6.72 -8.14
C VAL A 266 -20.11 5.29 -8.35
N ARG A 267 -19.13 5.08 -9.21
CA ARG A 267 -18.52 3.79 -9.51
C ARG A 267 -17.00 3.92 -9.50
N ALA A 268 -16.37 3.36 -8.48
CA ALA A 268 -14.92 3.23 -8.39
C ALA A 268 -14.49 1.87 -8.97
N ALA A 269 -13.40 1.84 -9.75
CA ALA A 269 -12.83 0.60 -10.24
C ALA A 269 -12.13 -0.18 -9.11
N VAL A 270 -12.56 -1.41 -8.86
CA VAL A 270 -12.01 -2.34 -7.87
C VAL A 270 -11.10 -3.35 -8.60
N ILE A 271 -9.94 -3.67 -8.03
CA ILE A 271 -8.92 -4.57 -8.62
C ILE A 271 -8.49 -5.69 -7.66
N GLY A 272 -8.56 -5.46 -6.35
CA GLY A 272 -8.05 -6.38 -5.34
C GLY A 272 -9.01 -7.51 -4.95
N PRO A 273 -8.51 -8.49 -4.18
CA PRO A 273 -9.34 -9.55 -3.60
C PRO A 273 -10.26 -9.02 -2.48
N ASP A 274 -9.86 -7.93 -1.82
CA ASP A 274 -10.62 -7.32 -0.73
C ASP A 274 -11.77 -6.45 -1.26
N PRO A 275 -12.96 -6.54 -0.66
CA PRO A 275 -14.13 -5.79 -1.12
C PRO A 275 -14.03 -4.30 -0.76
N ALA A 276 -14.61 -3.44 -1.60
CA ALA A 276 -14.70 -1.99 -1.37
C ALA A 276 -15.76 -1.57 -0.33
N THR A 277 -16.35 -2.53 0.39
CA THR A 277 -17.49 -2.33 1.28
C THR A 277 -17.20 -1.27 2.35
N ASP A 278 -18.20 -0.43 2.62
CA ASP A 278 -18.20 0.59 3.67
C ASP A 278 -17.17 1.72 3.48
N VAL A 279 -16.46 1.77 2.36
CA VAL A 279 -15.58 2.92 2.03
C VAL A 279 -16.46 4.15 1.75
N PRO A 280 -16.28 5.26 2.49
CA PRO A 280 -17.16 6.41 2.38
C PRO A 280 -16.99 7.12 1.04
N VAL A 281 -18.09 7.66 0.51
CA VAL A 281 -18.11 8.48 -0.71
C VAL A 281 -18.78 9.80 -0.39
N ARG A 282 -18.14 10.90 -0.80
CA ARG A 282 -18.70 12.25 -0.72
C ARG A 282 -18.75 12.87 -2.10
N VAL A 283 -19.90 13.42 -2.45
CA VAL A 283 -20.12 14.19 -3.68
C VAL A 283 -20.43 15.61 -3.29
N GLN A 284 -19.77 16.58 -3.90
CA GLN A 284 -20.00 18.00 -3.67
C GLN A 284 -19.94 18.78 -4.98
N SER A 285 -20.92 19.65 -5.21
CA SER A 285 -21.00 20.52 -6.38
C SER A 285 -21.68 21.83 -5.98
N GLY A 286 -20.88 22.87 -5.69
CA GLY A 286 -21.40 24.11 -5.10
C GLY A 286 -22.09 23.85 -3.76
N ASP A 287 -23.36 24.29 -3.65
CA ASP A 287 -24.22 24.07 -2.47
C ASP A 287 -24.88 22.69 -2.42
N VAL A 288 -24.73 21.88 -3.48
CA VAL A 288 -25.27 20.51 -3.54
C VAL A 288 -24.23 19.55 -2.96
N SER A 289 -24.66 18.67 -2.06
CA SER A 289 -23.79 17.65 -1.49
C SER A 289 -24.52 16.35 -1.18
N GLY A 290 -23.76 15.28 -0.99
CA GLY A 290 -24.26 13.99 -0.55
C GLY A 290 -23.15 13.09 -0.03
N ALA A 291 -23.54 12.12 0.80
CA ALA A 291 -22.64 11.11 1.31
C ALA A 291 -23.29 9.73 1.29
N ALA A 292 -22.50 8.70 1.00
CA ALA A 292 -22.87 7.30 1.11
C ALA A 292 -21.62 6.45 1.38
N ALA A 293 -21.75 5.13 1.29
CA ALA A 293 -20.62 4.22 1.28
C ALA A 293 -20.70 3.30 0.06
N LEU A 294 -19.55 2.81 -0.39
CA LEU A 294 -19.43 1.85 -1.47
C LEU A 294 -19.95 0.46 -1.04
N ASP A 295 -20.56 -0.24 -1.98
CA ASP A 295 -20.77 -1.68 -1.90
C ASP A 295 -19.48 -2.45 -2.24
N ALA A 296 -19.52 -3.78 -2.09
CA ALA A 296 -18.37 -4.64 -2.38
C ALA A 296 -17.84 -4.50 -3.82
N GLY A 297 -18.69 -4.10 -4.77
CA GLY A 297 -18.34 -3.91 -6.18
C GLY A 297 -17.88 -2.49 -6.54
N GLY A 298 -17.68 -1.61 -5.54
CA GLY A 298 -17.22 -0.26 -5.75
C GLY A 298 -18.31 0.69 -6.27
N ARG A 299 -19.59 0.40 -6.05
CA ARG A 299 -20.70 1.31 -6.41
C ARG A 299 -21.30 1.95 -5.16
N ALA A 300 -21.62 3.25 -5.25
CA ALA A 300 -22.43 3.96 -4.28
C ALA A 300 -23.59 4.69 -4.97
N THR A 301 -24.75 4.71 -4.33
CA THR A 301 -25.87 5.58 -4.71
C THR A 301 -25.99 6.66 -3.64
N VAL A 302 -25.60 7.88 -3.99
CA VAL A 302 -25.46 9.02 -3.09
C VAL A 302 -26.71 9.90 -3.21
N PRO A 303 -27.56 10.01 -2.17
CA PRO A 303 -28.65 10.96 -2.18
C PRO A 303 -28.11 12.39 -2.17
N LEU A 304 -28.58 13.24 -3.09
CA LEU A 304 -28.15 14.63 -3.19
C LEU A 304 -29.12 15.56 -2.46
N VAL A 305 -28.55 16.49 -1.70
CA VAL A 305 -29.27 17.52 -0.96
C VAL A 305 -28.73 18.91 -1.28
N ASP A 306 -29.60 19.92 -1.20
CA ASP A 306 -29.23 21.34 -1.32
C ASP A 306 -28.54 21.88 -0.04
N GLY A 307 -28.14 23.15 -0.06
CA GLY A 307 -27.51 23.82 1.08
C GLY A 307 -28.39 23.93 2.33
N GLN A 308 -29.70 23.71 2.19
CA GLN A 308 -30.67 23.63 3.29
C GLN A 308 -30.97 22.18 3.70
N ARG A 309 -30.21 21.20 3.19
CA ARG A 309 -30.35 19.76 3.42
C ARG A 309 -31.69 19.18 2.95
N ARG A 310 -32.31 19.78 1.93
CA ARG A 310 -33.53 19.25 1.31
C ARG A 310 -33.17 18.40 0.11
N ALA A 311 -33.96 17.37 -0.16
CA ALA A 311 -33.78 16.53 -1.34
C ALA A 311 -33.84 17.39 -2.61
N LEU A 312 -32.86 17.20 -3.49
CA LEU A 312 -32.78 17.93 -4.75
C LEU A 312 -33.89 17.49 -5.70
N THR A 313 -34.57 18.45 -6.32
CA THR A 313 -35.59 18.17 -7.35
C THR A 313 -34.94 18.07 -8.72
N GLU A 314 -35.60 17.36 -9.65
CA GLU A 314 -35.08 17.18 -11.00
C GLU A 314 -34.84 18.51 -11.73
N SER A 315 -35.77 19.47 -11.63
CA SER A 315 -35.62 20.78 -12.29
C SER A 315 -34.40 21.54 -11.78
N VAL A 316 -34.16 21.55 -10.47
CA VAL A 316 -32.98 22.21 -9.89
C VAL A 316 -31.70 21.51 -10.34
N ALA A 317 -31.72 20.18 -10.43
CA ALA A 317 -30.57 19.42 -10.92
C ALA A 317 -30.25 19.72 -12.40
N TRP A 318 -31.25 19.90 -13.27
CA TRP A 318 -31.01 20.27 -14.68
C TRP A 318 -30.42 21.68 -14.84
N ASP A 319 -30.77 22.60 -13.96
CA ASP A 319 -30.25 23.97 -13.96
C ASP A 319 -28.91 24.12 -13.23
N HIS A 320 -28.36 23.04 -12.66
CA HIS A 320 -27.13 23.04 -11.85
C HIS A 320 -25.86 22.81 -12.70
N ASP A 321 -24.76 23.46 -12.32
CA ASP A 321 -23.45 23.35 -12.98
C ASP A 321 -22.64 22.14 -12.48
N TRP A 322 -22.89 20.97 -13.07
CA TRP A 322 -22.22 19.71 -12.71
C TRP A 322 -20.72 19.60 -13.04
N PRO A 323 -20.16 20.24 -14.09
CA PRO A 323 -18.72 20.21 -14.34
C PRO A 323 -17.82 20.57 -13.15
N ALA A 324 -18.28 21.39 -12.20
CA ALA A 324 -17.55 21.75 -10.98
C ALA A 324 -17.68 20.73 -9.83
N THR A 325 -18.13 19.51 -10.10
CA THR A 325 -18.35 18.48 -9.09
C THR A 325 -17.04 17.83 -8.62
N SER A 326 -16.86 17.78 -7.30
CA SER A 326 -15.84 17.01 -6.62
C SER A 326 -16.44 15.71 -6.09
N VAL A 327 -15.77 14.59 -6.34
CA VAL A 327 -16.10 13.28 -5.77
C VAL A 327 -14.89 12.76 -5.02
N ILE A 328 -15.07 12.49 -3.72
CA ILE A 328 -14.04 11.97 -2.83
C ILE A 328 -14.46 10.57 -2.39
N VAL A 329 -13.59 9.60 -2.62
CA VAL A 329 -13.72 8.22 -2.13
C VAL A 329 -12.70 8.04 -1.01
N GLY A 330 -13.16 7.60 0.15
CA GLY A 330 -12.34 7.41 1.35
C GLY A 330 -12.19 8.65 2.23
N ALA A 331 -11.07 8.69 2.96
CA ALA A 331 -10.72 9.79 3.85
C ALA A 331 -10.44 11.09 3.08
N ASP A 332 -10.59 12.23 3.75
CA ASP A 332 -10.28 13.54 3.18
C ASP A 332 -8.77 13.80 3.26
N VAL A 333 -8.04 13.35 2.24
CA VAL A 333 -6.59 13.57 2.13
C VAL A 333 -6.27 14.34 0.87
N THR A 334 -5.26 15.21 0.97
CA THR A 334 -4.73 15.92 -0.19
C THR A 334 -3.58 15.12 -0.80
N GLU A 335 -3.77 14.64 -2.02
CA GLU A 335 -2.76 13.90 -2.76
C GLU A 335 -2.67 14.45 -4.19
N PRO A 336 -1.57 15.14 -4.57
CA PRO A 336 -1.46 15.73 -5.89
C PRO A 336 -1.36 14.67 -7.00
N ARG A 337 -2.08 14.88 -8.11
CA ARG A 337 -1.97 14.05 -9.33
C ARG A 337 -0.52 13.90 -9.82
N ALA A 338 0.28 14.96 -9.74
CA ALA A 338 1.69 14.93 -10.12
C ALA A 338 2.53 13.96 -9.26
N ALA A 339 2.19 13.81 -7.97
CA ALA A 339 2.86 12.85 -7.09
C ALA A 339 2.53 11.40 -7.50
N ARG A 340 1.25 11.10 -7.75
CA ARG A 340 0.82 9.79 -8.27
C ARG A 340 1.43 9.47 -9.63
N GLU A 341 1.47 10.45 -10.53
CA GLU A 341 2.07 10.27 -11.86
C GLU A 341 3.57 9.94 -11.79
N ARG A 342 4.31 10.65 -10.92
CA ARG A 342 5.72 10.35 -10.63
C ARG A 342 5.91 8.92 -10.14
N ILE A 343 5.11 8.49 -9.16
CA ILE A 343 5.18 7.13 -8.62
C ILE A 343 4.82 6.07 -9.66
N ARG A 344 3.73 6.25 -10.42
CA ARG A 344 3.37 5.30 -11.49
C ARG A 344 4.46 5.20 -12.54
N GLY A 345 5.13 6.30 -12.89
CA GLY A 345 6.29 6.29 -13.78
C GLY A 345 7.45 5.48 -13.21
N TRP A 346 7.80 5.69 -11.94
CA TRP A 346 8.84 4.95 -11.25
C TRP A 346 8.53 3.44 -11.16
N VAL A 347 7.32 3.07 -10.76
CA VAL A 347 6.88 1.66 -10.68
C VAL A 347 6.93 0.95 -12.03
N ARG A 348 6.45 1.60 -13.10
CA ARG A 348 6.57 1.04 -14.46
C ARG A 348 8.03 0.79 -14.84
N SER A 349 8.93 1.74 -14.54
CA SER A 349 10.35 1.55 -14.84
C SER A 349 10.96 0.36 -14.09
N ARG A 350 10.51 0.10 -12.85
CA ARG A 350 10.92 -1.09 -12.08
C ARG A 350 10.36 -2.39 -12.64
N LEU A 351 9.13 -2.39 -13.18
CA LEU A 351 8.58 -3.57 -13.84
C LEU A 351 9.26 -3.85 -15.18
N ASP A 352 9.59 -2.80 -15.94
CA ASP A 352 10.31 -2.93 -17.21
C ASP A 352 11.74 -3.43 -17.01
N GLN A 353 12.41 -2.94 -15.97
CA GLN A 353 13.79 -3.29 -15.60
C GLN A 353 13.91 -3.45 -14.08
N PRO A 354 13.59 -4.64 -13.53
CA PRO A 354 13.70 -4.90 -12.10
C PRO A 354 15.12 -4.61 -11.60
N PRO A 355 15.29 -3.73 -10.60
CA PRO A 355 16.61 -3.45 -10.05
C PRO A 355 17.16 -4.67 -9.30
N PRO A 356 18.48 -4.71 -9.01
CA PRO A 356 19.11 -5.84 -8.34
C PRO A 356 18.55 -6.15 -6.95
N ASP A 357 17.93 -5.17 -6.30
CA ASP A 357 17.30 -5.26 -4.98
C ASP A 357 15.77 -5.41 -5.06
N ALA A 358 15.20 -5.67 -6.24
CA ALA A 358 13.77 -5.91 -6.41
C ALA A 358 13.29 -7.10 -5.56
N PHE A 359 12.10 -6.94 -5.01
CA PHE A 359 11.41 -8.00 -4.29
C PHE A 359 10.98 -9.10 -5.27
N LEU A 360 10.89 -10.35 -4.79
CA LEU A 360 10.46 -11.48 -5.63
C LEU A 360 9.07 -11.23 -6.22
N ALA A 361 8.17 -10.63 -5.45
CA ALA A 361 6.84 -10.26 -5.93
C ALA A 361 6.89 -9.28 -7.12
N GLU A 362 7.83 -8.32 -7.13
CA GLU A 362 8.03 -7.40 -8.26
C GLU A 362 8.55 -8.14 -9.49
N ILE A 363 9.51 -9.05 -9.30
CA ILE A 363 10.09 -9.85 -10.38
C ILE A 363 9.01 -10.72 -11.05
N LEU A 364 8.17 -11.39 -10.25
CA LEU A 364 7.07 -12.21 -10.76
C LEU A 364 5.99 -11.36 -11.46
N ALA A 365 5.71 -10.15 -10.93
CA ALA A 365 4.80 -9.21 -11.58
C ALA A 365 5.34 -8.72 -12.93
N ALA A 366 6.64 -8.46 -13.03
CA ALA A 366 7.31 -8.11 -14.29
C ALA A 366 7.27 -9.27 -15.30
N GLU A 367 7.57 -10.50 -14.85
CA GLU A 367 7.59 -11.70 -15.71
C GLU A 367 6.20 -12.11 -16.22
N SER A 368 5.14 -11.85 -15.44
CA SER A 368 3.75 -12.16 -15.84
C SER A 368 3.12 -11.13 -16.78
N SER A 369 3.79 -9.99 -16.98
CA SER A 369 3.34 -8.93 -17.89
C SER A 369 3.76 -9.18 -19.35
N TYR A 370 4.58 -10.21 -19.59
CA TYR A 370 5.01 -10.70 -20.92
C TYR A 370 4.28 -11.98 -21.30
#